data_AF-A0A9E1JJE6-F1
#
_entry.id   AF-A0A9E1JJE6-F1
#
_cell.length_a   1.000
_cell.length_b   1.000
_cell.length_c   1.000
_cell.angle_alpha   90.00
_cell.angle_beta   90.00
_cell.angle_gamma   90.00
#
_symmetry.space_group_name_H-M   'P 1'
#
loop_
_entity.id
_entity.type
_entity.pdbx_description
1 polymer ?
#
loop_
_entity_poly.entity_id
_entity_poly.type
_entity_poly.pdbx_seq_one_letter_code
_entity_poly.pdbx_strand_id
1 'polypeptide(L)'
;MISYNRKKIYTFDAPKSEKFLGNHLEKILVFFLMVPFFFVFKGELSLNGYLEVVFSCIVLMFIFVMIQKKFAYKISIDLVAQKIQFHMYRSNKLIEASFSKLDTIRINGYVIFRLHDRTIFYKDLQNNKLFECLNRVKKIEWGILCNIWGPGKEIRNKLNIDR
;
A
#
# COMPACT_ATOMS: atom_id res chain seq x y z
N MET A 1 -28.51 -32.90 -2.19
CA MET A 1 -28.10 -32.15 -0.98
C MET A 1 -27.34 -30.92 -1.45
N ILE A 2 -27.98 -29.75 -1.49
CA ILE A 2 -27.45 -28.55 -2.16
C ILE A 2 -26.62 -27.75 -1.14
N SER A 3 -25.29 -27.86 -1.23
CA SER A 3 -24.37 -26.94 -0.54
C SER A 3 -24.21 -25.69 -1.41
N TYR A 4 -24.98 -24.64 -1.11
CA TYR A 4 -24.81 -23.33 -1.75
C TYR A 4 -23.48 -22.72 -1.31
N ASN A 5 -22.55 -22.59 -2.26
CA ASN A 5 -21.26 -21.93 -2.11
C ASN A 5 -21.44 -20.40 -1.97
N ARG A 6 -21.84 -19.91 -0.78
CA ARG A 6 -22.23 -18.50 -0.51
C ARG A 6 -21.10 -17.60 0.03
N LYS A 7 -19.86 -17.68 -0.43
CA LYS A 7 -18.81 -16.73 0.00
C LYS A 7 -18.30 -15.91 -1.19
N LYS A 8 -18.92 -14.74 -1.43
CA LYS A 8 -18.40 -13.70 -2.35
C LYS A 8 -17.33 -12.87 -1.62
N ILE A 9 -16.28 -13.54 -1.16
CA ILE A 9 -15.13 -12.94 -0.48
C ILE A 9 -13.98 -12.89 -1.47
N TYR A 10 -13.45 -11.69 -1.71
CA TYR A 10 -12.33 -11.45 -2.62
C TYR A 10 -11.14 -10.95 -1.83
N THR A 11 -10.03 -11.69 -1.87
CA THR A 11 -8.79 -11.32 -1.18
C THR A 11 -7.72 -10.93 -2.19
N PHE A 12 -7.07 -9.80 -1.92
CA PHE A 12 -6.01 -9.25 -2.75
C PHE A 12 -4.77 -9.03 -1.88
N ASP A 13 -3.65 -9.56 -2.35
CA ASP A 13 -2.35 -9.42 -1.72
C ASP A 13 -1.52 -8.38 -2.47
N ALA A 14 -0.81 -7.54 -1.72
CA ALA A 14 0.14 -6.61 -2.30
C ALA A 14 1.23 -7.38 -3.08
N PRO A 15 1.79 -6.77 -4.14
CA PRO A 15 2.85 -7.34 -4.95
C PRO A 15 4.02 -7.85 -4.10
N LYS A 16 4.66 -8.94 -4.55
CA LYS A 16 5.79 -9.56 -3.85
C LYS A 16 6.95 -8.57 -3.60
N SER A 17 7.17 -7.63 -4.52
CA SER A 17 8.19 -6.59 -4.39
C SER A 17 7.96 -5.68 -3.19
N GLU A 18 6.70 -5.31 -2.91
CA GLU A 18 6.35 -4.50 -1.74
C GLU A 18 6.51 -5.25 -0.43
N LYS A 19 6.11 -6.53 -0.41
CA LYS A 19 6.34 -7.40 0.74
C LYS A 19 7.84 -7.57 1.02
N PHE A 20 8.64 -7.69 -0.03
CA PHE A 20 10.10 -7.79 0.08
C PHE A 20 10.70 -6.49 0.64
N LEU A 21 10.38 -5.33 0.04
CA LEU A 21 10.85 -4.03 0.55
C LEU A 21 10.40 -3.82 2.01
N GLY A 22 9.13 -4.08 2.32
CA GLY A 22 8.62 -3.95 3.67
C GLY A 22 9.33 -4.83 4.69
N ASN A 23 9.82 -6.01 4.32
CA ASN A 23 10.48 -6.93 5.24
C ASN A 23 12.01 -6.77 5.28
N HIS A 24 12.64 -6.27 4.22
CA HIS A 24 14.10 -6.30 4.06
C HIS A 24 14.76 -4.92 3.98
N LEU A 25 13.98 -3.82 3.88
CA LEU A 25 14.55 -2.48 3.72
C LEU A 25 15.50 -2.06 4.85
N GLU A 26 15.27 -2.50 6.08
CA GLU A 26 16.19 -2.26 7.20
C GLU A 26 17.56 -2.91 6.95
N LYS A 27 17.59 -4.15 6.46
CA LYS A 27 18.82 -4.88 6.13
C LYS A 27 19.54 -4.23 4.95
N ILE A 28 18.78 -3.80 3.95
CA ILE A 28 19.30 -3.10 2.77
C ILE A 28 19.96 -1.78 3.19
N LEU A 29 19.30 -0.99 4.05
CA LEU A 29 19.86 0.27 4.55
C LEU A 29 21.15 0.06 5.34
N VAL A 30 21.20 -0.94 6.22
CA VAL A 30 22.43 -1.28 6.97
C VAL A 30 23.57 -1.64 6.02
N PHE A 31 23.30 -2.40 4.96
CA PHE A 31 24.31 -2.71 3.95
C PHE A 31 24.82 -1.44 3.25
N PHE A 32 23.94 -0.52 2.87
CA PHE A 32 24.34 0.74 2.23
C PHE A 32 25.15 1.67 3.14
N LEU A 33 24.99 1.58 4.48
CA LEU A 33 25.82 2.34 5.42
C LEU A 33 27.29 1.89 5.44
N MET A 34 27.60 0.69 4.95
CA MET A 34 29.00 0.22 4.84
C MET A 34 29.79 0.96 3.75
N VAL A 35 29.10 1.47 2.72
CA VAL A 35 29.74 2.20 1.62
C VAL A 35 30.40 3.49 2.11
N PRO A 36 29.70 4.45 2.73
CA PRO A 36 30.33 5.68 3.24
C PRO A 36 31.35 5.38 4.34
N PHE A 37 31.18 4.31 5.13
CA PHE A 37 32.18 3.87 6.10
C PHE A 37 33.52 3.54 5.43
N PHE A 38 33.51 2.86 4.28
CA PHE A 38 34.73 2.56 3.52
C PHE A 38 35.45 3.84 3.05
N PHE A 39 34.71 4.89 2.67
CA PHE A 39 35.30 6.19 2.31
C PHE A 39 35.94 6.90 3.52
N VAL A 40 35.44 6.70 4.73
CA VAL A 40 36.11 7.16 5.96
C VAL A 40 37.45 6.45 6.14
N PHE A 41 37.50 5.13 5.95
CA PHE A 41 38.75 4.36 6.05
C PHE A 41 39.81 4.82 5.05
N LYS A 42 39.39 5.23 3.85
CA LYS A 42 40.29 5.80 2.84
C LYS A 42 40.71 7.25 3.12
N GLY A 43 40.15 7.88 4.16
CA GLY A 43 40.36 9.31 4.45
C GLY A 43 39.68 10.24 3.44
N GLU A 44 38.83 9.72 2.57
CA GLU A 44 38.09 10.49 1.56
C GLU A 44 36.82 11.13 2.14
N LEU A 45 36.36 10.68 3.32
CA LEU A 45 35.23 11.24 4.05
C LEU A 45 35.62 11.50 5.51
N SER A 46 35.27 12.68 6.02
CA SER A 46 35.46 12.99 7.44
C SER A 46 34.52 12.16 8.32
N LEU A 47 34.94 11.88 9.56
CA LEU A 47 34.09 11.18 10.54
C LEU A 47 32.75 11.91 10.75
N ASN A 48 32.78 13.25 10.79
CA ASN A 48 31.57 14.07 10.90
C ASN A 48 30.63 13.88 9.71
N GLY A 49 31.17 13.87 8.49
CA GLY A 49 30.37 13.61 7.28
C GLY A 49 29.73 12.21 7.30
N TYR A 50 30.43 11.20 7.81
CA TYR A 50 29.84 9.87 8.01
C TYR A 50 28.71 9.87 9.04
N LEU A 51 28.89 10.54 10.18
CA LEU A 51 27.84 10.65 11.20
C LEU A 51 26.58 11.35 10.66
N GLU A 52 26.74 12.38 9.83
CA GLU A 52 25.62 13.05 9.15
C GLU A 52 24.86 12.10 8.22
N VAL A 53 25.58 11.26 7.46
CA VAL A 53 24.96 10.23 6.60
C VAL A 53 24.21 9.20 7.43
N VAL A 54 24.82 8.68 8.49
CA VAL A 54 24.17 7.72 9.40
C VAL A 54 22.91 8.30 10.01
N PHE A 55 22.99 9.53 10.53
CA PHE A 55 21.85 10.22 11.11
C PHE A 55 20.72 10.41 10.09
N SER A 56 21.06 10.85 8.87
CA SER A 56 20.09 11.00 7.77
C SER A 56 19.42 9.68 7.42
N CYS A 57 20.17 8.58 7.34
CA CYS A 57 19.61 7.25 7.09
C CYS A 57 18.66 6.78 8.21
N ILE A 58 19.00 7.04 9.47
CA ILE A 58 18.13 6.73 10.62
C ILE A 58 16.82 7.52 10.51
N VAL A 59 16.89 8.83 10.25
CA VAL A 59 15.71 9.69 10.08
C VAL A 59 14.83 9.19 8.93
N LEU A 60 15.42 8.89 7.78
CA LEU A 60 14.70 8.33 6.62
C LEU A 60 14.04 6.99 6.94
N MET A 61 14.71 6.13 7.70
CA MET A 61 14.15 4.85 8.16
C MET A 61 12.93 5.05 9.06
N PHE A 62 12.99 5.98 10.02
CA PHE A 62 11.85 6.31 10.87
C PHE A 62 10.66 6.84 10.07
N ILE A 63 10.90 7.76 9.14
CA ILE A 63 9.87 8.30 8.24
C ILE A 63 9.23 7.16 7.44
N PHE A 64 10.05 6.27 6.87
CA PHE A 64 9.56 5.14 6.10
C PHE A 64 8.67 4.20 6.93
N VAL A 65 9.10 3.84 8.15
CA VAL A 65 8.30 2.99 9.06
C VAL A 65 6.97 3.67 9.40
N MET A 66 6.96 4.98 9.66
CA MET A 66 5.72 5.72 9.93
C MET A 66 4.77 5.70 8.73
N ILE A 67 5.30 5.84 7.52
CA ILE A 67 4.51 5.76 6.29
C ILE A 67 3.95 4.35 6.12
N GLN A 68 4.78 3.31 6.24
CA GLN A 68 4.37 1.91 6.05
C GLN A 68 3.22 1.48 6.96
N LYS A 69 3.15 1.98 8.20
CA LYS A 69 2.05 1.67 9.13
C LYS A 69 0.66 2.09 8.60
N LYS A 70 0.61 2.98 7.61
CA LYS A 70 -0.64 3.40 6.94
C LYS A 70 -1.01 2.51 5.74
N PHE A 71 -0.13 1.61 5.32
CA PHE A 71 -0.34 0.73 4.18
C PHE A 71 -0.87 -0.64 4.62
N ALA A 72 -1.83 -1.16 3.86
CA ALA A 72 -2.25 -2.54 3.92
C ALA A 72 -1.41 -3.40 2.97
N TYR A 73 -1.00 -4.58 3.43
CA TYR A 73 -0.34 -5.59 2.59
C TYR A 73 -1.33 -6.59 2.00
N LYS A 74 -2.55 -6.65 2.56
CA LYS A 74 -3.63 -7.50 2.08
C LYS A 74 -4.96 -6.82 2.39
N ILE A 75 -5.89 -6.96 1.47
CA ILE A 75 -7.28 -6.54 1.64
C ILE A 75 -8.21 -7.70 1.31
N SER A 76 -9.25 -7.87 2.12
CA SER A 76 -10.32 -8.85 1.89
C SER A 76 -11.66 -8.12 1.84
N ILE A 77 -12.39 -8.28 0.74
CA ILE A 77 -13.68 -7.64 0.50
C ILE A 77 -14.75 -8.72 0.57
N ASP A 78 -15.64 -8.60 1.54
CA ASP A 78 -16.83 -9.44 1.66
C ASP A 78 -18.05 -8.66 1.17
N LEU A 79 -18.53 -9.00 -0.03
CA LEU A 79 -19.71 -8.35 -0.62
C LEU A 79 -21.02 -8.78 0.05
N VAL A 80 -21.05 -9.94 0.73
CA VAL A 80 -22.24 -10.44 1.43
C VAL A 80 -22.36 -9.76 2.79
N ALA A 81 -21.27 -9.74 3.56
CA ALA A 81 -21.24 -9.08 4.86
C ALA A 81 -21.11 -7.54 4.75
N GLN A 82 -20.91 -7.00 3.54
CA GLN A 82 -20.67 -5.59 3.25
C GLN A 82 -19.51 -4.98 4.05
N LYS A 83 -18.41 -5.73 4.12
CA LYS A 83 -17.24 -5.37 4.92
C LYS A 83 -15.96 -5.48 4.10
N ILE A 84 -15.00 -4.65 4.46
CA ILE A 84 -13.63 -4.73 3.98
C ILE A 84 -12.69 -4.88 5.19
N GLN A 85 -11.75 -5.82 5.07
CA GLN A 85 -10.73 -6.07 6.06
C GLN A 85 -9.37 -5.67 5.48
N PHE A 86 -8.60 -4.92 6.26
CA PHE A 86 -7.27 -4.44 5.91
C PHE A 86 -6.25 -5.07 6.86
N HIS A 87 -5.30 -5.80 6.29
CA HIS A 87 -4.16 -6.32 7.02
C HIS A 87 -3.00 -5.34 6.85
N MET A 88 -2.60 -4.67 7.93
CA MET A 88 -1.67 -3.54 7.89
C MET A 88 -0.20 -4.01 7.91
N TYR A 89 0.69 -3.30 7.22
CA TYR A 89 2.12 -3.53 7.35
C TYR A 89 2.62 -3.15 8.75
N ARG A 90 3.67 -3.86 9.23
CA ARG A 90 4.40 -3.56 10.48
C ARG A 90 3.50 -3.47 11.72
N SER A 91 2.33 -4.09 11.66
CA SER A 91 1.32 -4.10 12.70
C SER A 91 0.52 -5.38 12.55
N ASN A 92 0.39 -6.17 13.62
CA ASN A 92 -0.51 -7.33 13.63
C ASN A 92 -1.99 -6.92 13.70
N LYS A 93 -2.30 -5.63 13.52
CA LYS A 93 -3.67 -5.11 13.56
C LYS A 93 -4.38 -5.41 12.24
N LEU A 94 -5.48 -6.14 12.37
CA LEU A 94 -6.55 -6.19 11.39
C LEU A 94 -7.46 -4.98 11.60
N ILE A 95 -7.71 -4.22 10.54
CA ILE A 95 -8.72 -3.15 10.56
C ILE A 95 -9.91 -3.63 9.76
N GLU A 96 -11.09 -3.66 10.39
CA GLU A 96 -12.33 -4.00 9.71
C GLU A 96 -13.20 -2.76 9.57
N ALA A 97 -13.76 -2.55 8.37
CA ALA A 97 -14.69 -1.47 8.10
C ALA A 97 -15.91 -1.98 7.34
N SER A 98 -17.09 -1.52 7.76
CA SER A 98 -18.30 -1.63 6.95
C SER A 98 -18.20 -0.71 5.73
N PHE A 99 -18.82 -1.08 4.61
CA PHE A 99 -18.90 -0.21 3.43
C PHE A 99 -19.55 1.15 3.74
N SER A 100 -20.44 1.20 4.72
CA SER A 100 -21.05 2.46 5.18
C SER A 100 -20.06 3.43 5.85
N LYS A 101 -18.96 2.92 6.44
CA LYS A 101 -17.90 3.74 7.06
C LYS A 101 -16.83 4.20 6.06
N LEU A 102 -16.94 3.76 4.80
CA LEU A 102 -16.02 4.13 3.74
C LEU A 102 -16.50 5.42 3.11
N ASP A 103 -15.76 6.51 3.30
CA ASP A 103 -16.08 7.82 2.74
C ASP A 103 -15.82 7.88 1.26
N THR A 104 -14.61 7.52 0.84
CA THR A 104 -14.22 7.54 -0.56
C THR A 104 -13.19 6.45 -0.86
N ILE A 105 -13.20 5.99 -2.10
CA ILE A 105 -12.11 5.19 -2.69
C ILE A 105 -11.49 6.05 -3.76
N ARG A 106 -10.23 6.43 -3.60
CA ARG A 106 -9.49 7.25 -4.56
C ARG A 106 -8.28 6.52 -5.10
N ILE A 107 -8.03 6.62 -6.40
CA ILE A 107 -6.85 6.05 -7.03
C ILE A 107 -5.92 7.17 -7.50
N ASN A 108 -4.75 7.30 -6.87
CA ASN A 108 -3.77 8.33 -7.19
C ASN A 108 -2.35 7.85 -6.85
N GLY A 109 -1.72 7.06 -7.72
CA GLY A 109 -0.43 6.40 -7.45
C GLY A 109 -0.51 5.24 -6.45
N TYR A 110 -1.63 5.14 -5.72
CA TYR A 110 -2.03 4.03 -4.84
C TYR A 110 -3.57 3.95 -4.80
N VAL A 111 -4.10 2.85 -4.28
CA VAL A 111 -5.52 2.77 -3.86
C VAL A 111 -5.62 3.35 -2.47
N ILE A 112 -6.43 4.40 -2.32
CA ILE A 112 -6.60 5.17 -1.09
C ILE A 112 -8.02 4.95 -0.59
N PHE A 113 -8.13 4.38 0.60
CA PHE A 113 -9.38 4.18 1.32
C PHE A 113 -9.49 5.26 2.40
N ARG A 114 -10.44 6.17 2.27
CA ARG A 114 -10.78 7.10 3.34
C ARG A 114 -11.92 6.52 4.14
N LEU A 115 -11.66 6.28 5.43
CA LEU A 115 -12.65 5.95 6.45
C LEU A 115 -12.89 7.21 7.28
N HIS A 116 -14.01 7.26 8.01
CA HIS A 116 -14.33 8.41 8.88
C HIS A 116 -13.20 8.81 9.84
N ASP A 117 -12.46 7.83 10.36
CA ASP A 117 -11.45 8.04 11.39
C ASP A 117 -10.00 7.94 10.89
N ARG A 118 -9.77 7.42 9.68
CA ARG A 118 -8.40 7.17 9.16
C ARG A 118 -8.34 7.01 7.65
N THR A 119 -7.13 7.11 7.12
CA THR A 119 -6.83 6.78 5.72
C THR A 119 -5.94 5.55 5.64
N ILE A 120 -6.30 4.60 4.78
CA ILE A 120 -5.53 3.39 4.51
C ILE A 120 -5.09 3.38 3.05
N PHE A 121 -3.83 3.01 2.81
CA PHE A 121 -3.25 2.93 1.48
C PHE A 121 -3.03 1.47 1.08
N TYR A 122 -3.21 1.15 -0.19
CA TYR A 122 -2.95 -0.18 -0.74
C TYR A 122 -2.30 -0.04 -2.11
N LYS A 123 -1.28 -0.85 -2.37
CA LYS A 123 -0.47 -0.75 -3.60
C LYS A 123 -0.66 -1.98 -4.47
N ASP A 124 -1.71 -1.97 -5.29
CA ASP A 124 -1.88 -2.90 -6.40
C ASP A 124 -2.69 -2.20 -7.50
N LEU A 125 -1.98 -1.59 -8.44
CA LEU A 125 -2.61 -0.75 -9.46
C LEU A 125 -2.85 -1.46 -10.80
N GLN A 126 -2.39 -2.69 -10.92
CA GLN A 126 -2.47 -3.48 -12.16
C GLN A 126 -3.55 -4.56 -12.08
N ASN A 127 -4.20 -4.71 -10.92
CA ASN A 127 -5.19 -5.74 -10.69
C ASN A 127 -6.59 -5.27 -11.07
N ASN A 128 -7.01 -5.60 -12.29
CA ASN A 128 -8.33 -5.20 -12.82
C ASN A 128 -9.49 -5.76 -11.97
N LYS A 129 -9.35 -6.98 -11.45
CA LYS A 129 -10.37 -7.62 -10.60
C LYS A 129 -10.57 -6.87 -9.29
N LEU A 130 -9.50 -6.30 -8.74
CA LEU A 130 -9.60 -5.43 -7.57
C LEU A 130 -10.49 -4.24 -7.87
N PHE A 131 -10.24 -3.52 -8.97
CA PHE A 131 -11.02 -2.34 -9.32
C PHE A 131 -12.48 -2.65 -9.63
N GLU A 132 -12.76 -3.76 -10.31
CA GLU A 132 -14.12 -4.25 -10.51
C GLU A 132 -14.83 -4.54 -9.17
N CYS A 133 -14.12 -5.14 -8.20
CA CYS A 133 -14.67 -5.38 -6.86
C CYS A 133 -14.90 -4.07 -6.10
N LEU A 134 -13.94 -3.14 -6.13
CA LEU A 134 -14.04 -1.86 -5.44
C LEU A 134 -15.17 -0.99 -6.01
N ASN A 135 -15.36 -0.99 -7.33
CA ASN A 135 -16.43 -0.22 -7.98
C ASN A 135 -17.83 -0.71 -7.59
N ARG A 136 -17.98 -1.99 -7.25
CA ARG A 136 -19.21 -2.55 -6.67
C ARG A 136 -19.46 -2.11 -5.22
N VAL A 137 -18.41 -1.74 -4.50
CA VAL A 137 -18.49 -1.25 -3.11
C VAL A 137 -18.82 0.23 -3.08
N LYS A 138 -18.03 1.05 -3.78
CA LYS A 138 -18.20 2.50 -3.84
C LYS A 138 -17.62 3.07 -5.13
N LYS A 139 -18.16 4.21 -5.59
CA LYS A 139 -17.63 4.92 -6.75
C LYS A 139 -16.16 5.24 -6.54
N ILE A 140 -15.34 4.87 -7.51
CA ILE A 140 -13.91 5.16 -7.51
C ILE A 140 -13.68 6.59 -8.02
N GLU A 141 -12.93 7.37 -7.26
CA GLU A 141 -12.43 8.69 -7.65
C GLU A 141 -11.04 8.57 -8.29
N TRP A 142 -10.88 9.10 -9.49
CA TRP A 142 -9.62 9.04 -10.23
C TRP A 142 -8.80 10.32 -10.00
N GLY A 143 -7.59 10.18 -9.43
CA GLY A 143 -6.63 11.28 -9.27
C GLY A 143 -5.69 11.41 -10.47
N ILE A 144 -4.95 12.52 -10.56
CA ILE A 144 -4.11 12.85 -11.73
C ILE A 144 -3.04 11.77 -12.00
N LEU A 145 -2.42 11.22 -10.94
CA LEU A 145 -1.35 10.22 -11.09
C LEU A 145 -1.86 8.88 -11.62
N CYS A 146 -3.17 8.64 -11.69
CA CYS A 146 -3.71 7.42 -12.29
C CYS A 146 -3.41 7.33 -13.79
N ASN A 147 -3.13 8.45 -14.47
CA ASN A 147 -2.76 8.44 -15.88
C ASN A 147 -1.38 7.83 -16.14
N ILE A 148 -0.50 7.85 -15.13
CA ILE A 148 0.88 7.41 -15.27
C ILE A 148 1.08 6.06 -14.55
N TRP A 149 0.45 5.86 -13.39
CA TRP A 149 0.71 4.68 -12.52
C TRP A 149 -0.53 3.80 -12.34
N GLY A 150 -1.71 4.26 -12.77
CA GLY A 150 -2.99 3.58 -12.57
C GLY A 150 -3.33 2.53 -13.65
N PRO A 151 -4.54 1.94 -13.59
CA PRO A 151 -5.00 1.01 -14.59
C PRO A 151 -5.17 1.68 -15.97
N GLY A 152 -5.07 0.86 -17.03
CA GLY A 152 -5.23 1.30 -18.40
C GLY A 152 -6.51 2.12 -18.63
N LYS A 153 -6.47 3.06 -19.59
CA LYS A 153 -7.59 3.95 -19.91
C LYS A 153 -8.89 3.18 -20.19
N GLU A 154 -8.79 2.02 -20.83
CA GLU A 154 -9.94 1.15 -21.15
C GLU A 154 -10.69 0.69 -19.89
N ILE A 155 -9.98 0.22 -18.87
CA ILE A 155 -10.57 -0.22 -17.60
C ILE A 155 -11.21 0.96 -16.88
N ARG A 156 -10.55 2.12 -16.87
CA ARG A 156 -11.09 3.34 -16.24
C ARG A 156 -12.37 3.79 -16.92
N ASN A 157 -12.42 3.75 -18.25
CA ASN A 157 -13.60 4.09 -19.01
C ASN A 157 -14.72 3.08 -18.73
N LYS A 158 -14.44 1.78 -18.79
CA LYS A 158 -15.44 0.73 -18.46
C LYS A 158 -16.06 0.94 -17.08
N LEU A 159 -15.23 1.16 -16.05
CA LEU A 159 -15.70 1.35 -14.67
C LEU A 159 -16.45 2.68 -14.45
N ASN A 160 -16.24 3.67 -15.32
CA ASN A 160 -17.00 4.93 -15.33
C ASN A 160 -18.32 4.82 -16.12
N ILE A 161 -18.41 3.91 -17.09
CA ILE A 161 -19.54 3.76 -18.03
C ILE A 161 -20.61 2.80 -17.51
N ASP A 162 -20.29 1.80 -16.68
CA ASP A 162 -21.24 0.80 -16.14
C ASP A 162 -22.22 1.40 -15.09
N ARG A 163 -22.90 2.51 -15.42
CA ARG A 163 -23.96 3.15 -14.65
C ARG A 163 -25.18 3.42 -15.50
#